data_AF-A0A968BXQ1-F1
#
_entry.id   AF-A0A968BXQ1-F1
#
_cell.length_a   1.000
_cell.length_b   1.000
_cell.length_c   1.000
_cell.angle_alpha   90.00
_cell.angle_beta   90.00
_cell.angle_gamma   90.00
#
_symmetry.space_group_name_H-M   'P 1'
#
loop_
_entity.id
_entity.type
_entity.pdbx_description
1 polymer ?
#
loop_
_entity_poly.entity_id
_entity_poly.type
_entity_poly.pdbx_seq_one_letter_code
_entity_poly.pdbx_strand_id
1 'polypeptide(L)' 'GDPGGAILLLAMGYDALSMNAANLPRIKSVIRGIDMDMARGLLAEVLTQDSPHVIRSCVELALRKAG' A
#
# COMPACT_ATOMS: atom_id res chain seq x y z
N GLY A 1 -9.85 6.86 2.59
CA GLY A 1 -9.05 5.64 2.75
C GLY A 1 -7.92 5.73 1.77
N ASP A 2 -6.68 5.72 2.26
CA ASP A 2 -5.50 5.87 1.43
C ASP A 2 -5.09 4.53 0.79
N PRO A 3 -4.90 4.45 -0.55
CA PRO A 3 -4.48 3.21 -1.22
C PRO A 3 -3.10 2.71 -0.76
N GLY A 4 -2.21 3.62 -0.38
CA GLY A 4 -0.88 3.29 0.09
C GLY A 4 -0.91 2.58 1.44
N GLY A 5 -1.67 3.14 2.38
CA GLY A 5 -1.94 2.48 3.66
C GLY A 5 -2.65 1.14 3.49
N ALA A 6 -3.56 1.01 2.52
CA ALA A 6 -4.22 -0.25 2.22
C ALA A 6 -3.23 -1.34 1.75
N ILE A 7 -2.25 -1.01 0.90
CA ILE A 7 -1.20 -1.95 0.47
C ILE A 7 -0.35 -2.40 1.66
N LEU A 8 0.07 -1.47 2.52
CA LEU A 8 0.90 -1.81 3.68
C LEU A 8 0.15 -2.72 4.64
N LEU A 9 -1.11 -2.43 4.93
CA LEU A 9 -1.95 -3.27 5.78
C LEU A 9 -2.15 -4.66 5.16
N LEU A 10 -2.36 -4.73 3.86
CA LEU A 10 -2.50 -5.99 3.14
C LEU A 10 -1.17 -6.79 3.12
N ALA A 11 -0.02 -6.11 2.98
CA ALA A 11 1.30 -6.71 3.09
C ALA A 11 1.59 -7.28 4.50
N MET A 12 1.03 -6.65 5.55
CA MET A 12 1.07 -7.15 6.92
C MET A 12 0.14 -8.36 7.16
N GLY A 13 -0.73 -8.70 6.21
CA GLY A 13 -1.67 -9.83 6.32
C GLY A 13 -3.08 -9.45 6.77
N TYR A 14 -3.48 -8.18 6.66
CA TYR A 14 -4.87 -7.79 6.90
C TYR A 14 -5.74 -8.07 5.66
N ASP A 15 -6.72 -8.97 5.82
CA ASP A 15 -7.66 -9.34 4.75
C ASP A 15 -8.89 -8.41 4.65
N ALA A 16 -9.21 -7.69 5.73
CA ALA A 16 -10.40 -6.85 5.81
C ALA A 16 -10.05 -5.40 6.16
N LEU A 17 -10.22 -4.51 5.18
CA LEU A 17 -10.10 -3.07 5.35
C LEU A 17 -11.51 -2.45 5.40
N SER A 18 -11.95 -2.04 6.58
CA SER A 18 -13.23 -1.33 6.76
C SER A 18 -13.10 0.11 6.27
N MET A 19 -13.06 0.29 4.96
CA MET A 19 -12.94 1.60 4.31
C MET A 19 -14.24 2.04 3.65
N ASN A 20 -14.46 3.36 3.59
CA ASN A 20 -15.58 3.97 2.89
C ASN A 20 -15.69 3.45 1.45
N ALA A 21 -16.92 3.05 1.06
CA ALA A 21 -17.30 2.57 -0.28
C ALA A 21 -16.75 3.38 -1.46
N ALA A 22 -16.53 4.69 -1.27
CA ALA A 22 -15.93 5.55 -2.30
C ALA A 22 -14.50 5.14 -2.71
N ASN A 23 -13.71 4.54 -1.82
CA ASN A 23 -12.31 4.16 -2.10
C ASN A 23 -12.14 2.69 -2.51
N LEU A 24 -13.18 1.88 -2.35
CA LEU A 24 -13.18 0.44 -2.65
C LEU A 24 -12.76 0.11 -4.09
N PRO A 25 -13.25 0.81 -5.14
CA PRO A 25 -12.83 0.54 -6.51
C PRO A 25 -11.35 0.84 -6.76
N ARG A 26 -10.85 1.95 -6.19
CA ARG A 26 -9.47 2.40 -6.34
C ARG A 26 -8.50 1.43 -5.65
N ILE A 27 -8.82 1.01 -4.43
CA ILE A 27 -8.04 0.04 -3.66
C ILE A 27 -8.05 -1.33 -4.34
N LYS A 28 -9.22 -1.82 -4.79
CA LYS A 28 -9.30 -3.07 -5.56
C LYS A 28 -8.54 -3.02 -6.88
N SER A 29 -8.44 -1.85 -7.51
CA SER A 29 -7.62 -1.69 -8.72
C SER A 29 -6.15 -1.79 -8.41
N VAL A 30 -5.70 -1.12 -7.35
CA VAL A 30 -4.30 -1.15 -6.90
C VAL A 30 -3.87 -2.54 -6.43
N ILE A 31 -4.69 -3.22 -5.61
CA ILE A 31 -4.39 -4.58 -5.14
C ILE A 31 -4.30 -5.56 -6.32
N ARG A 32 -5.15 -5.41 -7.35
CA ARG A 32 -5.06 -6.25 -8.56
C ARG A 32 -3.82 -5.96 -9.42
N GLY A 33 -3.24 -4.76 -9.32
CA GLY A 33 -2.06 -4.34 -10.10
C GLY A 33 -0.73 -4.54 -9.38
N ILE A 34 -0.75 -4.83 -8.08
CA ILE A 34 0.44 -5.02 -7.25
C ILE A 34 0.64 -6.51 -6.97
N ASP A 35 1.89 -6.96 -7.14
CA ASP A 35 2.32 -8.27 -6.67
C ASP A 35 2.45 -8.27 -5.13
N MET A 36 2.03 -9.36 -4.49
CA MET A 36 2.20 -9.54 -3.05
C MET A 36 3.65 -9.51 -2.62
N ASP A 37 4.57 -10.01 -3.45
CA ASP A 37 6.00 -9.94 -3.17
C ASP A 37 6.51 -8.50 -3.21
N MET A 38 6.00 -7.68 -4.15
CA MET A 38 6.29 -6.25 -4.19
C MET A 38 5.74 -5.54 -2.95
N ALA A 39 4.52 -5.86 -2.53
CA ALA A 39 3.90 -5.25 -1.34
C ALA A 39 4.69 -5.57 -0.07
N ARG A 40 5.15 -6.82 0.08
CA ARG A 40 6.02 -7.25 1.20
C ARG A 40 7.40 -6.59 1.15
N GLY A 41 8.00 -6.47 -0.03
CA GLY A 41 9.26 -5.74 -0.20
C GLY A 41 9.13 -4.26 0.20
N LEU A 42 8.06 -3.60 -0.24
CA LEU A 42 7.76 -2.22 0.15
C LEU A 42 7.58 -2.09 1.67
N LEU A 43 6.87 -3.03 2.30
CA LEU A 43 6.70 -3.04 3.75
C LEU A 43 8.06 -3.17 4.46
N ALA A 44 8.94 -4.06 4.00
CA ALA A 44 10.28 -4.21 4.56
C ALA A 44 11.10 -2.92 4.44
N GLU A 45 11.08 -2.25 3.28
CA GLU A 45 11.74 -0.96 3.09
C GLU A 45 11.18 0.10 4.04
N VAL A 46 9.85 0.25 4.11
CA VAL A 46 9.17 1.22 4.96
C VAL A 46 9.45 1.00 6.44
N LEU A 47 9.53 -0.25 6.89
CA LEU A 47 9.87 -0.59 8.28
C LEU A 47 11.31 -0.20 8.66
N THR A 48 12.21 0.00 7.69
CA THR A 48 13.57 0.50 7.93
C THR A 48 13.68 2.03 7.93
N GLN A 49 12.60 2.75 7.64
CA GLN A 49 12.61 4.21 7.58
C GLN A 49 12.11 4.82 8.89
N ASP A 50 12.92 5.68 9.49
CA ASP A 50 12.57 6.40 10.73
C ASP A 50 11.73 7.67 10.48
N SER A 51 11.56 8.07 9.21
CA SER A 51 10.87 9.31 8.85
C SER A 51 9.53 9.04 8.16
N PRO A 52 8.40 9.54 8.72
CA PRO A 52 7.08 9.35 8.11
C PRO A 52 6.95 10.02 6.74
N HIS A 53 7.75 11.05 6.46
CA HIS A 53 7.81 11.67 5.14
C HIS A 53 8.42 10.74 4.10
N VAL A 54 9.49 10.03 4.45
CA VAL A 54 10.16 9.07 3.56
C VAL A 54 9.26 7.87 3.32
N ILE A 55 8.59 7.36 4.36
CA ILE A 55 7.59 6.29 4.24
C ILE A 55 6.53 6.67 3.22
N ARG A 56 5.93 7.86 3.36
CA ARG A 56 4.90 8.33 2.44
C ARG A 56 5.41 8.45 1.00
N SER A 57 6.61 8.99 0.81
CA SER A 57 7.22 9.10 -0.51
C SER A 57 7.52 7.74 -1.15
N CYS A 58 8.03 6.76 -0.40
CA CYS A 58 8.24 5.39 -0.89
C CYS A 58 6.93 4.75 -1.34
N VAL A 59 5.87 4.88 -0.55
CA VAL A 59 4.56 4.32 -0.86
C VAL A 59 3.94 5.00 -2.09
N GLU A 60 4.02 6.33 -2.19
CA GLU A 60 3.56 7.07 -3.38
C GLU A 60 4.35 6.67 -4.64
N LEU A 61 5.66 6.45 -4.52
CA LEU A 61 6.50 6.00 -5.62
C LEU A 61 6.15 4.58 -6.08
N ALA A 62 5.93 3.65 -5.14
CA ALA A 62 5.53 2.29 -5.44
C ALA A 62 4.15 2.24 -6.13
N LEU A 63 3.20 3.04 -5.63
CA LEU A 63 1.88 3.21 -6.25
C LEU A 63 1.96 3.74 -7.69
N ARG A 64 2.87 4.68 -7.97
CA ARG A 64 3.08 5.20 -9.32
C ARG A 64 3.73 4.17 -10.27
N LYS A 65 4.56 3.27 -9.74
CA LYS A 65 5.18 2.20 -10.55
C LYS A 65 4.21 1.06 -10.87
N ALA A 66 3.20 0.85 -10.04
CA ALA A 66 2.22 -0.23 -10.19
C ALA A 66 0.92 0.19 -10.90
N GLY A 67 0.73 1.48 -11.17
CA GLY A 67 -0.38 2.03 -11.95
C GLY A 67 0.04 2.33 -13.38
#